data_AF-A0A3B8I1U9-F1
#
_entry.id   AF-A0A3B8I1U9-F1
#
_cell.length_a   1.000
_cell.length_b   1.000
_cell.length_c   1.000
_cell.angle_alpha   90.00
_cell.angle_beta   90.00
_cell.angle_gamma   90.00
#
_symmetry.space_group_name_H-M   'P 1'
#
loop_
_entity.id
_entity.type
_entity.pdbx_description
1 polymer ?
#
loop_
_entity_poly.entity_id
_entity_poly.type
_entity_poly.pdbx_seq_one_letter_code
_entity_poly.pdbx_strand_id
1 'polypeptide(L)'
;MELYEIRQFLAEQLPATQEDFVGVIESYIKNFISDIEKPKLLALNYYDDYLRIEKRLIETLTLEKPDIIVTGYWFGLFEGRKDGKTIYQTYISGTDKKIDKESADWASGPKYFPDYRYLDSGVLEEIPQIIPGSSFGSSEFFFPVIYLSTIIAAFCHRHWELLLNANESIIATGWDGGDHLVLGSISNTGFEAEEFKIKKPKPLLITPTDHEFYGITAEFETGWFLRRSNKNHSSEATSQKAPKLSGDVYDAEINLERHPMDFTTTGDGLIISQKLLRVLLKHVNENEIEYSPVTIINFSEEEFYKLEISPINDCLDHEKTTWFGRKIRAKNIVFDRSRIQHPRIFLLAEKKIHMLFYVSADLKKALEESLITGMTLSAIETSF
;
A
#
# COMPACT_ATOMS: atom_id res chain seq x y z
N MET A 1 -5.30 1.12 3.43
CA MET A 1 -5.16 1.07 4.89
C MET A 1 -3.69 1.18 5.20
N GLU A 2 -3.30 2.19 5.97
CA GLU A 2 -1.90 2.50 6.27
C GLU A 2 -1.41 1.63 7.44
N LEU A 3 -0.09 1.38 7.52
CA LEU A 3 0.54 0.67 8.66
C LEU A 3 0.14 1.28 10.02
N TYR A 4 -0.12 2.59 10.02
CA TYR A 4 -0.62 3.33 11.18
C TYR A 4 -1.99 2.84 11.68
N GLU A 5 -2.95 2.55 10.81
CA GLU A 5 -4.30 2.10 11.19
C GLU A 5 -4.25 0.70 11.81
N ILE A 6 -3.33 -0.13 11.32
CA ILE A 6 -3.06 -1.47 11.84
C ILE A 6 -2.45 -1.41 13.24
N ARG A 7 -1.45 -0.55 13.41
CA ARG A 7 -0.83 -0.28 14.71
C ARG A 7 -1.88 0.15 15.72
N GLN A 8 -2.77 1.06 15.34
CA GLN A 8 -3.86 1.49 16.19
C GLN A 8 -4.83 0.34 16.52
N PHE A 9 -5.26 -0.43 15.52
CA PHE A 9 -6.14 -1.57 15.73
C PHE A 9 -5.54 -2.58 16.71
N LEU A 10 -4.27 -2.94 16.54
CA LEU A 10 -3.60 -3.88 17.44
C LEU A 10 -3.36 -3.27 18.82
N ALA A 11 -3.01 -1.99 18.94
CA ALA A 11 -2.90 -1.33 20.23
C ALA A 11 -4.17 -1.47 21.09
N GLU A 12 -5.34 -1.37 20.44
CA GLU A 12 -6.64 -1.41 21.09
C GLU A 12 -7.16 -2.83 21.32
N GLN A 13 -6.67 -3.81 20.55
CA GLN A 13 -7.25 -5.16 20.46
C GLN A 13 -6.23 -6.27 20.67
N LEU A 14 -4.99 -6.01 21.09
CA LEU A 14 -4.03 -7.08 21.35
C LEU A 14 -4.62 -8.05 22.40
N PRO A 15 -4.73 -9.34 22.07
CA PRO A 15 -5.45 -10.27 22.92
C PRO A 15 -4.70 -10.48 24.23
N ALA A 16 -5.37 -10.24 25.35
CA ALA A 16 -4.83 -10.56 26.67
C ALA A 16 -4.90 -12.07 26.95
N THR A 17 -5.81 -12.79 26.26
CA THR A 17 -6.04 -14.22 26.45
C THR A 17 -6.17 -14.97 25.12
N GLN A 18 -6.08 -16.31 25.18
CA GLN A 18 -6.34 -17.19 24.03
C GLN A 18 -7.77 -17.06 23.50
N GLU A 19 -8.75 -16.78 24.35
CA GLU A 19 -10.16 -16.70 23.93
C GLU A 19 -10.41 -15.44 23.09
N ASP A 20 -9.61 -14.39 23.29
CA ASP A 20 -9.76 -13.11 22.60
C ASP A 20 -9.20 -13.12 21.19
N PHE A 21 -8.17 -13.95 20.90
CA PHE A 21 -7.40 -13.83 19.66
C PHE A 21 -8.28 -14.03 18.40
N VAL A 22 -9.20 -14.99 18.41
CA VAL A 22 -10.10 -15.22 17.26
C VAL A 22 -11.00 -14.00 17.05
N GLY A 23 -11.51 -13.41 18.13
CA GLY A 23 -12.33 -12.19 18.07
C GLY A 23 -11.59 -11.01 17.44
N VAL A 24 -10.30 -10.86 17.72
CA VAL A 24 -9.43 -9.83 17.13
C VAL A 24 -9.29 -10.04 15.62
N ILE A 25 -8.99 -11.28 15.20
CA ILE A 25 -8.88 -11.63 13.77
C ILE A 25 -10.22 -11.40 13.05
N GLU A 26 -11.33 -11.86 13.62
CA GLU A 26 -12.65 -11.65 13.03
C GLU A 26 -13.01 -10.17 12.95
N SER A 27 -12.71 -9.38 13.99
CA SER A 27 -12.95 -7.93 14.02
C SER A 27 -12.17 -7.24 12.90
N TYR A 28 -10.90 -7.60 12.71
CA TYR A 28 -10.10 -7.07 11.62
C TYR A 28 -10.72 -7.43 10.25
N ILE A 29 -11.07 -8.70 10.04
CA ILE A 29 -11.67 -9.16 8.78
C ILE A 29 -12.98 -8.41 8.49
N LYS A 30 -13.83 -8.23 9.50
CA LYS A 30 -15.12 -7.53 9.37
C LYS A 30 -14.95 -6.06 8.97
N ASN A 31 -13.93 -5.39 9.50
CA ASN A 31 -13.72 -3.94 9.33
C ASN A 31 -12.87 -3.58 8.11
N PHE A 32 -11.91 -4.42 7.71
CA PHE A 32 -10.84 -4.00 6.78
C PHE A 32 -10.70 -4.87 5.52
N ILE A 33 -11.41 -5.99 5.44
CA ILE A 33 -11.36 -6.89 4.28
C ILE A 33 -12.61 -6.74 3.40
N SER A 34 -12.37 -6.79 2.08
CA SER A 34 -13.32 -7.05 0.99
C SER A 34 -14.49 -7.95 1.41
N ASP A 35 -15.73 -7.51 1.14
CA ASP A 35 -16.91 -8.35 1.37
C ASP A 35 -16.89 -9.64 0.54
N ILE A 36 -16.14 -9.68 -0.57
CA ILE A 36 -16.00 -10.88 -1.43
C ILE A 36 -15.17 -11.96 -0.73
N GLU A 37 -14.06 -11.58 -0.09
CA GLU A 37 -13.12 -12.52 0.54
C GLU A 37 -13.41 -12.76 2.03
N LYS A 38 -14.13 -11.84 2.68
CA LYS A 38 -14.52 -11.92 4.10
C LYS A 38 -15.15 -13.26 4.48
N PRO A 39 -16.13 -13.83 3.75
CA PRO A 39 -16.69 -15.14 4.10
C PRO A 39 -15.65 -16.27 4.04
N LYS A 40 -14.71 -16.22 3.10
CA LYS A 40 -13.67 -17.24 2.93
C LYS A 40 -12.65 -17.18 4.06
N LEU A 41 -12.23 -15.97 4.46
CA LEU A 41 -11.34 -15.78 5.59
C LEU A 41 -12.01 -16.20 6.91
N LEU A 42 -13.24 -15.76 7.16
CA LEU A 42 -13.97 -16.13 8.38
C LEU A 42 -14.22 -17.64 8.51
N ALA A 43 -14.16 -18.40 7.41
CA ALA A 43 -14.29 -19.86 7.42
C ALA A 43 -12.99 -20.59 7.77
N LEU A 44 -11.85 -19.90 7.87
CA LEU A 44 -10.57 -20.52 8.23
C LEU A 44 -10.55 -20.94 9.71
N ASN A 45 -9.87 -22.05 9.99
CA ASN A 45 -9.74 -22.59 11.34
C ASN A 45 -8.58 -21.94 12.10
N TYR A 46 -8.79 -20.70 12.53
CA TYR A 46 -7.77 -19.91 13.24
C TYR A 46 -7.31 -20.55 14.55
N TYR A 47 -8.24 -21.13 15.33
CA TYR A 47 -7.97 -21.68 16.65
C TYR A 47 -7.03 -22.90 16.62
N ASP A 48 -7.32 -23.88 15.76
CA ASP A 48 -6.46 -25.06 15.64
C ASP A 48 -5.10 -24.70 15.03
N ASP A 49 -5.04 -23.69 14.17
CA ASP A 49 -3.79 -23.21 13.60
C ASP A 49 -2.92 -22.49 14.65
N TYR A 50 -3.52 -21.65 15.50
CA TYR A 50 -2.85 -21.05 16.66
C TYR A 50 -2.26 -22.13 17.57
N LEU A 51 -3.04 -23.15 17.94
CA LEU A 51 -2.56 -24.24 18.81
C LEU A 51 -1.38 -25.00 18.18
N ARG A 52 -1.39 -25.17 16.85
CA ARG A 52 -0.29 -25.81 16.12
C ARG A 52 0.98 -24.95 16.17
N ILE A 53 0.86 -23.65 15.89
CA ILE A 53 1.98 -22.71 15.92
C ILE A 53 2.53 -22.58 17.35
N GLU A 54 1.66 -22.43 18.35
CA GLU A 54 2.03 -22.37 19.78
C GLU A 54 2.84 -23.61 20.18
N LYS A 55 2.30 -24.80 19.90
CA LYS A 55 3.00 -26.07 20.19
C LYS A 55 4.37 -26.10 19.51
N ARG A 56 4.45 -25.69 18.24
CA ARG A 56 5.71 -25.71 17.49
C ARG A 56 6.74 -24.74 18.08
N LEU A 57 6.31 -23.55 18.49
CA LEU A 57 7.17 -22.57 19.15
C LEU A 57 7.70 -23.09 20.49
N ILE A 58 6.84 -23.70 21.31
CA ILE A 58 7.26 -24.31 22.58
C ILE A 58 8.34 -25.37 22.32
N GLU A 59 8.12 -26.26 21.35
CA GLU A 59 9.08 -27.29 20.98
C GLU A 59 10.43 -26.69 20.53
N THR A 60 10.41 -25.74 19.59
CA THR A 60 11.62 -25.11 19.06
C THR A 60 12.39 -24.37 20.16
N LEU A 61 11.72 -23.53 20.95
CA LEU A 61 12.36 -22.75 22.02
C LEU A 61 12.84 -23.61 23.20
N THR A 62 12.23 -24.79 23.42
CA THR A 62 12.68 -25.73 24.45
C THR A 62 13.90 -26.52 24.01
N LEU A 63 13.90 -27.02 22.76
CA LEU A 63 14.95 -27.88 22.22
C LEU A 63 16.19 -27.08 21.80
N GLU A 64 15.99 -25.91 21.22
CA GLU A 64 17.03 -25.08 20.61
C GLU A 64 17.07 -23.72 21.32
N LYS A 65 17.35 -23.72 22.62
CA LYS A 65 17.51 -22.49 23.39
C LYS A 65 18.67 -21.64 22.82
N PRO A 66 18.52 -20.30 22.73
CA PRO A 66 19.64 -19.47 22.31
C PRO A 66 20.82 -19.60 23.26
N ASP A 67 22.02 -19.75 22.71
CA ASP A 67 23.31 -19.73 23.43
C ASP A 67 23.89 -18.31 23.58
N ILE A 68 23.19 -17.34 23.00
CA ILE A 68 23.49 -15.91 23.06
C ILE A 68 22.41 -15.16 23.85
N ILE A 69 22.71 -13.93 24.26
CA ILE A 69 21.70 -12.99 24.75
C ILE A 69 20.95 -12.45 23.53
N VAL A 70 19.63 -12.70 23.46
CA VAL A 70 18.79 -12.21 22.35
C VAL A 70 18.10 -10.93 22.79
N THR A 71 18.55 -9.81 22.26
CA THR A 71 17.98 -8.47 22.51
C THR A 71 16.73 -8.20 21.68
N GLY A 72 16.50 -8.97 20.61
CA GLY A 72 15.29 -8.89 19.81
C GLY A 72 14.97 -10.19 19.09
N TYR A 73 13.71 -10.64 19.19
CA TYR A 73 13.17 -11.75 18.41
C TYR A 73 12.37 -11.24 17.22
N TRP A 74 12.60 -11.86 16.08
CA TRP A 74 11.90 -11.61 14.84
C TRP A 74 11.08 -12.83 14.45
N PHE A 75 9.79 -12.61 14.25
CA PHE A 75 8.85 -13.58 13.72
C PHE A 75 8.53 -13.19 12.28
N GLY A 76 9.34 -13.72 11.37
CA GLY A 76 9.35 -13.30 9.98
C GLY A 76 8.26 -13.96 9.15
N LEU A 77 7.87 -13.26 8.08
CA LEU A 77 7.00 -13.72 7.01
C LEU A 77 7.75 -13.62 5.68
N PHE A 78 7.61 -14.66 4.87
CA PHE A 78 8.11 -14.65 3.50
C PHE A 78 7.18 -15.41 2.57
N GLU A 79 7.25 -15.09 1.28
CA GLU A 79 6.50 -15.79 0.24
C GLU A 79 7.26 -17.06 -0.16
N GLY A 80 6.62 -18.20 0.06
CA GLY A 80 7.10 -19.52 -0.31
C GLY A 80 6.33 -20.10 -1.50
N ARG A 81 6.75 -21.30 -1.91
CA ARG A 81 6.00 -22.13 -2.86
C ARG A 81 5.85 -23.54 -2.34
N LYS A 82 4.62 -24.06 -2.40
CA LYS A 82 4.28 -25.45 -2.05
C LYS A 82 3.32 -25.97 -3.10
N ASP A 83 3.66 -27.11 -3.72
CA ASP A 83 2.86 -27.75 -4.77
C ASP A 83 2.46 -26.79 -5.92
N GLY A 84 3.37 -25.88 -6.29
CA GLY A 84 3.16 -24.89 -7.35
C GLY A 84 2.29 -23.69 -6.95
N LYS A 85 1.80 -23.62 -5.72
CA LYS A 85 1.02 -22.50 -5.18
C LYS A 85 1.91 -21.58 -4.35
N THR A 86 1.62 -20.27 -4.41
CA THR A 86 2.17 -19.30 -3.46
C THR A 86 1.58 -19.56 -2.08
N ILE A 87 2.44 -19.63 -1.07
CA ILE A 87 2.06 -19.72 0.34
C ILE A 87 2.79 -18.64 1.13
N TYR A 88 2.25 -18.25 2.27
CA TYR A 88 3.02 -17.50 3.25
C TYR A 88 3.58 -18.46 4.30
N GLN A 89 4.86 -18.29 4.59
CA GLN A 89 5.56 -19.08 5.59
C GLN A 89 6.08 -18.15 6.68
N THR A 90 6.17 -18.67 7.90
CA THR A 90 6.70 -17.93 9.03
C THR A 90 7.85 -18.66 9.70
N TYR A 91 8.75 -17.90 10.33
CA TYR A 91 9.89 -18.44 11.06
C TYR A 91 10.25 -17.57 12.27
N ILE A 92 10.98 -18.14 13.22
CA ILE A 92 11.58 -17.40 14.34
C ILE A 92 13.08 -17.20 14.15
N SER A 93 13.57 -16.01 14.47
CA SER A 93 15.00 -15.71 14.61
C SER A 93 15.25 -14.72 15.75
N GLY A 94 16.52 -14.52 16.10
CA GLY A 94 16.92 -13.57 17.13
C GLY A 94 18.25 -12.89 16.85
N THR A 95 18.42 -11.69 17.40
CA THR A 95 19.62 -10.85 17.27
C THR A 95 20.18 -10.49 18.64
N ASP A 96 21.49 -10.19 18.70
CA ASP A 96 22.17 -9.61 19.86
C ASP A 96 22.44 -8.09 19.69
N LYS A 97 21.99 -7.53 18.56
CA LYS A 97 22.20 -6.12 18.19
C LYS A 97 21.34 -5.19 19.05
N LYS A 98 21.76 -3.94 19.16
CA LYS A 98 20.89 -2.87 19.68
C LYS A 98 19.69 -2.71 18.74
N ILE A 99 18.48 -2.70 19.33
CA ILE A 99 17.24 -2.59 18.58
C ILE A 99 16.89 -1.11 18.34
N ASP A 100 16.63 -0.77 17.09
CA ASP A 100 15.94 0.45 16.69
C ASP A 100 14.52 0.05 16.28
N LYS A 101 13.51 0.44 17.06
CA LYS A 101 12.11 0.06 16.84
C LYS A 101 11.51 0.64 15.55
N GLU A 102 12.18 1.62 14.94
CA GLU A 102 11.73 2.26 13.69
C GLU A 102 12.36 1.62 12.44
N SER A 103 13.28 0.67 12.60
CA SER A 103 13.96 -0.02 11.49
C SER A 103 13.94 -1.54 11.67
N ALA A 104 13.72 -2.29 10.58
CA ALA A 104 13.85 -3.75 10.59
C ALA A 104 15.30 -4.24 10.44
N ASP A 105 16.27 -3.34 10.23
CA ASP A 105 17.66 -3.73 9.90
C ASP A 105 18.32 -4.59 10.98
N TRP A 106 17.88 -4.48 12.24
CA TRP A 106 18.39 -5.29 13.34
C TRP A 106 18.05 -6.78 13.20
N ALA A 107 16.97 -7.12 12.48
CA ALA A 107 16.55 -8.50 12.22
C ALA A 107 17.38 -9.16 11.12
N SER A 108 18.10 -8.37 10.31
CA SER A 108 19.00 -8.89 9.28
C SER A 108 20.24 -9.57 9.90
N GLY A 109 20.67 -10.70 9.32
CA GLY A 109 21.81 -11.47 9.80
C GLY A 109 21.62 -11.95 11.26
N PRO A 110 20.57 -12.75 11.53
CA PRO A 110 20.27 -13.21 12.87
C PRO A 110 21.42 -14.03 13.46
N LYS A 111 21.60 -13.94 14.77
CA LYS A 111 22.58 -14.72 15.53
C LYS A 111 21.96 -15.96 16.15
N TYR A 112 20.68 -15.88 16.50
CA TYR A 112 19.86 -17.03 16.84
C TYR A 112 18.99 -17.41 15.65
N PHE A 113 19.20 -18.60 15.10
CA PHE A 113 18.47 -19.08 13.91
C PHE A 113 18.30 -20.61 13.98
N PRO A 114 17.33 -21.09 14.77
CA PRO A 114 17.20 -22.52 15.05
C PRO A 114 16.93 -23.34 13.78
N ASP A 115 17.33 -24.61 13.78
CA ASP A 115 17.10 -25.54 12.67
C ASP A 115 15.59 -25.75 12.46
N TYR A 116 14.81 -25.81 13.54
CA TYR A 116 13.36 -25.95 13.52
C TYR A 116 12.61 -24.61 13.59
N ARG A 117 13.19 -23.55 13.01
CA ARG A 117 12.63 -22.19 13.02
C ARG A 117 11.28 -22.02 12.33
N TYR A 118 10.95 -22.82 11.32
CA TYR A 118 9.73 -22.64 10.53
C TYR A 118 8.50 -23.14 11.30
N LEU A 119 7.42 -22.36 11.26
CA LEU A 119 6.17 -22.67 11.93
C LEU A 119 5.10 -22.96 10.87
N ASP A 120 4.64 -24.21 10.82
CA ASP A 120 3.65 -24.64 9.84
C ASP A 120 2.28 -24.04 10.19
N SER A 121 1.72 -23.27 9.26
CA SER A 121 0.44 -22.59 9.40
C SER A 121 -0.44 -22.86 8.17
N GLY A 122 -1.53 -23.60 8.37
CA GLY A 122 -2.51 -23.85 7.31
C GLY A 122 -3.26 -22.56 6.94
N VAL A 123 -3.44 -21.64 7.90
CA VAL A 123 -4.06 -20.34 7.62
C VAL A 123 -3.17 -19.49 6.72
N LEU A 124 -1.87 -19.37 7.01
CA LEU A 124 -0.93 -18.64 6.15
C LEU A 124 -0.76 -19.27 4.76
N GLU A 125 -0.94 -20.59 4.64
CA GLU A 125 -0.97 -21.27 3.33
C GLU A 125 -2.22 -20.91 2.50
N GLU A 126 -3.38 -20.71 3.13
CA GLU A 126 -4.65 -20.41 2.46
C GLU A 126 -4.85 -18.92 2.13
N ILE A 127 -4.30 -18.01 2.94
CA ILE A 127 -4.45 -16.55 2.71
C ILE A 127 -4.11 -16.11 1.29
N PRO A 128 -2.95 -16.45 0.68
CA PRO A 128 -2.62 -16.02 -0.67
C PRO A 128 -3.51 -16.65 -1.76
N GLN A 129 -4.30 -17.67 -1.44
CA GLN A 129 -5.28 -18.26 -2.35
C GLN A 129 -6.64 -17.55 -2.26
N ILE A 130 -6.98 -17.07 -1.07
CA ILE A 130 -8.19 -16.30 -0.81
C ILE A 130 -8.00 -14.87 -1.30
N ILE A 131 -6.86 -14.27 -0.94
CA ILE A 131 -6.49 -12.91 -1.34
C ILE A 131 -5.18 -12.99 -2.14
N PRO A 132 -5.26 -13.27 -3.46
CA PRO A 132 -4.07 -13.32 -4.29
C PRO A 132 -3.38 -11.96 -4.25
N GLY A 133 -2.11 -11.98 -3.81
CA GLY A 133 -1.28 -10.79 -3.62
C GLY A 133 -1.10 -10.01 -4.92
N SER A 134 -2.08 -9.17 -5.25
CA SER A 134 -2.02 -8.27 -6.39
C SER A 134 -1.38 -6.97 -5.91
N SER A 135 -0.06 -7.03 -5.75
CA SER A 135 0.88 -5.95 -5.36
C SER A 135 0.71 -5.28 -3.98
N PHE A 136 1.79 -4.68 -3.51
CA PHE A 136 1.91 -3.88 -2.29
C PHE A 136 0.83 -2.78 -2.19
N GLY A 137 0.33 -2.51 -0.98
CA GLY A 137 -0.52 -1.36 -0.66
C GLY A 137 -2.03 -1.61 -0.45
N SER A 138 -2.54 -2.82 -0.65
CA SER A 138 -3.91 -3.17 -0.21
C SER A 138 -3.92 -3.62 1.26
N SER A 139 -5.05 -3.45 1.96
CA SER A 139 -5.24 -3.95 3.34
C SER A 139 -4.98 -5.46 3.49
N GLU A 140 -4.95 -6.14 2.36
CA GLU A 140 -4.80 -7.57 2.18
C GLU A 140 -3.34 -8.00 2.35
N PHE A 141 -2.39 -7.14 1.97
CA PHE A 141 -0.95 -7.36 2.20
C PHE A 141 -0.58 -7.41 3.70
N PHE A 142 -1.36 -6.69 4.51
CA PHE A 142 -1.12 -6.61 5.95
C PHE A 142 -1.83 -7.70 6.75
N PHE A 143 -2.81 -8.40 6.16
CA PHE A 143 -3.55 -9.43 6.87
C PHE A 143 -2.64 -10.55 7.41
N PRO A 144 -1.67 -11.10 6.64
CA PRO A 144 -0.70 -12.07 7.17
C PRO A 144 0.09 -11.55 8.37
N VAL A 145 0.54 -10.29 8.33
CA VAL A 145 1.29 -9.64 9.42
C VAL A 145 0.43 -9.54 10.67
N ILE A 146 -0.83 -9.13 10.52
CA ILE A 146 -1.77 -8.97 11.65
C ILE A 146 -2.13 -10.31 12.25
N TYR A 147 -2.37 -11.30 11.41
CA TYR A 147 -2.62 -12.67 11.84
C TYR A 147 -1.46 -13.20 12.67
N LEU A 148 -0.23 -13.13 12.14
CA LEU A 148 0.96 -13.57 12.86
C LEU A 148 1.17 -12.76 14.15
N SER A 149 1.02 -11.44 14.09
CA SER A 149 1.18 -10.54 15.26
C SER A 149 0.25 -10.89 16.40
N THR A 150 -1.01 -11.22 16.08
CA THR A 150 -2.02 -11.62 17.07
C THR A 150 -1.63 -12.95 17.73
N ILE A 151 -1.14 -13.91 16.95
CA ILE A 151 -0.67 -15.21 17.46
C ILE A 151 0.56 -15.03 18.36
N ILE A 152 1.55 -14.26 17.92
CA ILE A 152 2.79 -14.06 18.67
C ILE A 152 2.53 -13.27 19.96
N ALA A 153 1.66 -12.26 19.93
CA ALA A 153 1.27 -11.57 21.16
C ALA A 153 0.60 -12.50 22.18
N ALA A 154 -0.37 -13.31 21.74
CA ALA A 154 -1.00 -14.31 22.60
C ALA A 154 -0.01 -15.34 23.14
N PHE A 155 0.97 -15.75 22.33
CA PHE A 155 2.07 -16.61 22.75
C PHE A 155 2.93 -15.94 23.83
N CYS A 156 3.37 -14.70 23.61
CA CYS A 156 4.19 -13.95 24.55
C CYS A 156 3.49 -13.74 25.89
N HIS A 157 2.18 -13.47 25.91
CA HIS A 157 1.44 -13.36 27.18
C HIS A 157 1.49 -14.63 28.04
N ARG A 158 1.60 -15.80 27.42
CA ARG A 158 1.53 -17.10 28.10
C ARG A 158 2.87 -17.73 28.40
N HIS A 159 3.83 -17.56 27.50
CA HIS A 159 5.10 -18.30 27.48
C HIS A 159 6.31 -17.37 27.36
N TRP A 160 6.21 -16.13 27.85
CA TRP A 160 7.30 -15.15 27.78
C TRP A 160 8.61 -15.68 28.38
N GLU A 161 8.54 -16.56 29.37
CA GLU A 161 9.70 -17.19 30.00
C GLU A 161 10.55 -18.03 29.03
N LEU A 162 9.96 -18.53 27.94
CA LEU A 162 10.70 -19.24 26.88
C LEU A 162 11.52 -18.30 26.00
N LEU A 163 11.15 -17.02 25.95
CA LEU A 163 11.83 -15.99 25.18
C LEU A 163 12.78 -15.15 26.06
N LEU A 164 12.64 -15.21 27.38
CA LEU A 164 13.48 -14.47 28.31
C LEU A 164 14.91 -15.06 28.38
N ASN A 165 15.86 -14.42 27.70
CA ASN A 165 17.29 -14.69 27.87
C ASN A 165 18.16 -13.44 27.99
N ALA A 166 17.52 -12.27 28.08
CA ALA A 166 18.13 -10.96 28.31
C ALA A 166 17.40 -10.26 29.47
N ASN A 167 17.91 -9.10 29.89
CA ASN A 167 17.15 -8.22 30.80
C ASN A 167 15.85 -7.76 30.13
N GLU A 168 15.90 -7.53 28.82
CA GLU A 168 14.78 -7.14 27.98
C GLU A 168 15.03 -7.63 26.54
N SER A 169 14.00 -8.17 25.91
CA SER A 169 14.01 -8.60 24.50
C SER A 169 12.84 -7.98 23.74
N ILE A 170 13.10 -7.27 22.64
CA ILE A 170 12.04 -6.73 21.78
C ILE A 170 11.41 -7.84 20.94
N ILE A 171 10.10 -7.82 20.77
CA ILE A 171 9.36 -8.76 19.94
C ILE A 171 8.80 -8.03 18.72
N ALA A 172 9.11 -8.54 17.53
CA ALA A 172 8.57 -8.00 16.28
C ALA A 172 8.15 -9.09 15.30
N THR A 173 7.19 -8.74 14.45
CA THR A 173 6.69 -9.53 13.33
C THR A 173 6.82 -8.70 12.05
N GLY A 174 6.94 -9.36 10.89
CA GLY A 174 6.95 -8.61 9.64
C GLY A 174 7.44 -9.40 8.45
N TRP A 175 7.45 -8.76 7.29
CA TRP A 175 7.96 -9.32 6.05
C TRP A 175 9.48 -9.18 5.96
N ASP A 176 10.13 -10.15 5.33
CA ASP A 176 11.57 -10.08 5.02
C ASP A 176 11.93 -8.89 4.11
N GLY A 177 10.94 -8.29 3.45
CA GLY A 177 11.06 -7.06 2.67
C GLY A 177 11.28 -5.79 3.51
N GLY A 178 11.11 -5.85 4.84
CA GLY A 178 11.40 -4.74 5.78
C GLY A 178 10.17 -4.14 6.47
N ASP A 179 8.96 -4.44 6.01
CA ASP A 179 7.72 -4.04 6.68
C ASP A 179 7.57 -4.81 7.99
N HIS A 180 7.46 -4.09 9.10
CA HIS A 180 7.42 -4.71 10.42
C HIS A 180 6.54 -3.99 11.42
N LEU A 181 6.20 -4.76 12.45
CA LEU A 181 5.44 -4.34 13.61
C LEU A 181 6.18 -4.78 14.88
N VAL A 182 6.57 -3.82 15.70
CA VAL A 182 7.04 -4.10 17.06
C VAL A 182 5.81 -4.36 17.94
N LEU A 183 5.74 -5.54 18.54
CA LEU A 183 4.62 -5.96 19.38
C LEU A 183 4.78 -5.51 20.83
N GLY A 184 6.02 -5.39 21.30
CA GLY A 184 6.34 -5.05 22.67
C GLY A 184 7.71 -5.56 23.10
N SER A 185 7.91 -5.70 24.41
CA SER A 185 9.11 -6.27 25.00
C SER A 185 8.81 -7.34 26.04
N ILE A 186 9.75 -8.27 26.21
CA ILE A 186 9.73 -9.30 27.24
C ILE A 186 10.81 -8.96 28.26
N SER A 187 10.44 -8.95 29.53
CA SER A 187 11.34 -8.78 30.67
C SER A 187 11.02 -9.80 31.77
N ASN A 188 11.73 -9.72 32.90
CA ASN A 188 11.48 -10.59 34.05
C ASN A 188 10.09 -10.41 34.70
N THR A 189 9.32 -9.38 34.32
CA THR A 189 7.95 -9.16 34.80
C THR A 189 6.89 -9.68 33.83
N GLY A 190 7.27 -10.15 32.64
CA GLY A 190 6.34 -10.61 31.61
C GLY A 190 6.52 -9.92 30.27
N PHE A 191 5.51 -10.11 29.41
CA PHE A 191 5.36 -9.38 28.15
C PHE A 191 4.63 -8.05 28.38
N GLU A 192 5.25 -6.95 27.97
CA GLU A 192 4.67 -5.62 27.92
C GLU A 192 4.43 -5.25 26.45
N ALA A 193 3.16 -5.12 26.07
CA ALA A 193 2.79 -4.72 24.72
C ALA A 193 3.25 -3.29 24.43
N GLU A 194 3.68 -3.03 23.19
CA GLU A 194 4.08 -1.69 22.77
C GLU A 194 2.88 -0.75 22.84
N GLU A 195 2.95 0.29 23.68
CA GLU A 195 2.02 1.40 23.60
C GLU A 195 2.28 2.15 22.29
N PHE A 196 1.40 1.95 21.31
CA PHE A 196 1.45 2.74 20.09
C PHE A 196 1.08 4.18 20.42
N LYS A 197 2.10 4.99 20.71
CA LYS A 197 1.98 6.44 20.80
C LYS A 197 1.69 6.96 19.40
N ILE A 198 0.41 6.98 19.09
CA ILE A 198 -0.14 7.67 17.94
C ILE A 198 0.30 9.13 18.04
N LYS A 199 1.37 9.48 17.31
CA LYS A 199 1.55 10.85 16.87
C LYS A 199 0.43 11.07 15.88
N LYS A 200 -0.75 11.50 16.37
CA LYS A 200 -1.81 12.02 15.50
C LYS A 200 -1.09 12.94 14.52
N PRO A 201 -1.24 12.77 13.20
CA PRO A 201 -0.65 13.70 12.26
C PRO A 201 -1.03 15.09 12.76
N LYS A 202 -0.03 15.92 13.08
CA LYS A 202 -0.30 17.28 13.53
C LYS A 202 -1.21 17.86 12.45
N PRO A 203 -2.45 18.29 12.76
CA PRO A 203 -3.25 18.97 11.77
C PRO A 203 -2.40 20.13 11.30
N LEU A 204 -2.01 20.09 10.03
CA LEU A 204 -1.34 21.18 9.36
C LEU A 204 -2.35 22.31 9.36
N LEU A 205 -2.25 23.18 10.37
CA LEU A 205 -2.98 24.44 10.45
C LEU A 205 -2.41 25.34 9.37
N ILE A 206 -2.87 25.12 8.15
CA ILE A 206 -2.59 25.97 6.99
C ILE A 206 -3.75 26.97 6.94
N THR A 207 -3.45 28.24 7.24
CA THR A 207 -4.35 29.34 6.96
C THR A 207 -4.44 29.52 5.44
N PRO A 208 -5.62 29.36 4.83
CA PRO A 208 -5.76 29.45 3.39
C PRO A 208 -5.38 30.86 2.92
N THR A 209 -4.47 30.94 1.96
CA THR A 209 -4.39 32.13 1.07
C THR A 209 -5.05 31.76 -0.26
N ASP A 210 -5.71 32.73 -0.90
CA ASP A 210 -6.69 32.52 -2.00
C ASP A 210 -6.16 31.81 -3.28
N HIS A 211 -4.91 31.36 -3.31
CA HIS A 211 -4.24 30.81 -4.51
C HIS A 211 -3.32 29.61 -4.21
N GLU A 212 -3.81 28.60 -3.49
CA GLU A 212 -3.04 27.38 -3.16
C GLU A 212 -3.10 26.27 -4.22
N PHE A 213 -2.00 25.53 -4.29
CA PHE A 213 -1.64 24.59 -5.35
C PHE A 213 -1.43 23.18 -4.76
N TYR A 214 -2.16 22.17 -5.25
CA TYR A 214 -2.04 20.79 -4.75
C TYR A 214 -1.55 19.84 -5.84
N GLY A 215 -0.68 18.89 -5.46
CA GLY A 215 -0.15 17.87 -6.34
C GLY A 215 -0.82 16.52 -6.12
N ILE A 216 -1.19 15.85 -7.20
CA ILE A 216 -1.53 14.42 -7.18
C ILE A 216 -0.25 13.67 -7.50
N THR A 217 0.30 12.98 -6.50
CA THR A 217 1.41 12.06 -6.68
C THR A 217 0.84 10.64 -6.69
N ALA A 218 0.89 9.97 -7.84
CA ALA A 218 0.84 8.52 -7.87
C ALA A 218 2.26 8.02 -7.57
N GLU A 219 2.50 7.47 -6.38
CA GLU A 219 3.77 6.80 -6.11
C GLU A 219 3.80 5.49 -6.92
N PHE A 220 4.69 5.43 -7.91
CA PHE A 220 4.87 4.23 -8.72
C PHE A 220 5.88 3.29 -8.08
N GLU A 221 5.41 2.14 -7.61
CA GLU A 221 6.21 0.93 -7.57
C GLU A 221 5.77 -0.02 -8.70
N THR A 222 6.70 -0.23 -9.64
CA THR A 222 6.65 -1.10 -10.84
C THR A 222 5.93 -0.55 -12.08
N GLY A 223 6.66 -0.57 -13.20
CA GLY A 223 6.24 -0.08 -14.51
C GLY A 223 5.52 -1.14 -15.34
N TRP A 224 4.56 -0.68 -16.16
CA TRP A 224 3.75 -1.50 -17.05
C TRP A 224 4.20 -1.31 -18.50
N PHE A 225 4.42 -2.41 -19.24
CA PHE A 225 4.73 -2.36 -20.67
C PHE A 225 3.47 -2.68 -21.49
N LEU A 226 3.04 -1.74 -22.32
CA LEU A 226 2.07 -1.98 -23.40
C LEU A 226 2.72 -2.82 -24.50
N ARG A 227 2.32 -4.09 -24.63
CA ARG A 227 2.70 -4.94 -25.76
C ARG A 227 1.74 -4.66 -26.92
N ARG A 228 2.10 -3.76 -27.85
CA ARG A 228 1.40 -3.62 -29.14
C ARG A 228 1.38 -4.98 -29.85
N SER A 229 0.22 -5.60 -30.01
CA SER A 229 0.07 -6.69 -30.97
C SER A 229 0.01 -6.10 -32.38
N ASN A 230 1.13 -6.02 -33.08
CA ASN A 230 1.12 -5.76 -34.52
C ASN A 230 0.48 -6.96 -35.22
N LYS A 231 -0.83 -6.89 -35.49
CA LYS A 231 -1.42 -7.61 -36.62
C LYS A 231 -1.44 -6.67 -37.81
N ASN A 232 -0.50 -6.91 -38.73
CA ASN A 232 -0.47 -6.33 -40.06
C ASN A 232 -1.78 -6.62 -40.79
N HIS A 233 -2.46 -5.58 -41.28
CA HIS A 233 -3.13 -5.64 -42.58
C HIS A 233 -2.92 -4.32 -43.32
N SER A 234 -2.33 -4.46 -44.49
CA SER A 234 -2.20 -3.48 -45.56
C SER A 234 -3.54 -3.22 -46.24
N SER A 235 -3.88 -1.96 -46.51
CA SER A 235 -4.40 -1.55 -47.83
C SER A 235 -4.44 -0.02 -47.96
N GLU A 236 -4.35 0.39 -49.22
CA GLU A 236 -4.00 1.70 -49.76
C GLU A 236 -5.02 2.83 -49.53
N ALA A 237 -4.52 4.05 -49.75
CA ALA A 237 -5.18 5.33 -49.61
C ALA A 237 -6.29 5.60 -50.63
N THR A 238 -7.27 6.44 -50.26
CA THR A 238 -7.81 7.49 -51.15
C THR A 238 -8.38 8.65 -50.34
N SER A 239 -7.98 9.87 -50.70
CA SER A 239 -8.42 11.12 -50.06
C SER A 239 -9.69 11.67 -50.72
N GLN A 240 -10.69 12.06 -49.94
CA GLN A 240 -11.63 13.14 -50.27
C GLN A 240 -11.95 13.97 -49.02
N LYS A 241 -12.10 15.28 -49.21
CA LYS A 241 -12.27 16.32 -48.17
C LYS A 241 -13.74 16.65 -47.92
N ALA A 242 -14.03 16.91 -46.63
CA ALA A 242 -15.13 17.66 -45.97
C ALA A 242 -16.46 16.91 -45.68
N PRO A 243 -17.24 17.25 -44.61
CA PRO A 243 -17.05 18.20 -43.51
C PRO A 243 -17.06 17.58 -42.09
N LYS A 244 -16.86 18.42 -41.07
CA LYS A 244 -16.80 18.15 -39.60
C LYS A 244 -18.01 17.36 -39.05
N LEU A 245 -17.73 16.58 -38.00
CA LEU A 245 -18.59 15.72 -37.13
C LEU A 245 -18.60 14.23 -37.49
N SER A 246 -17.66 13.47 -36.89
CA SER A 246 -17.88 12.14 -36.31
C SER A 246 -16.59 11.71 -35.62
N GLY A 247 -16.68 11.32 -34.35
CA GLY A 247 -15.56 10.77 -33.60
C GLY A 247 -15.34 9.33 -34.05
N ASP A 248 -14.15 9.04 -34.55
CA ASP A 248 -13.66 7.67 -34.63
C ASP A 248 -13.42 7.21 -33.20
N VAL A 249 -14.31 6.35 -32.70
CA VAL A 249 -14.16 5.68 -31.41
C VAL A 249 -13.02 4.67 -31.56
N TYR A 250 -11.86 4.98 -30.98
CA TYR A 250 -10.81 4.00 -30.79
C TYR A 250 -11.19 3.14 -29.58
N ASP A 251 -11.69 1.92 -29.84
CA ASP A 251 -11.91 0.92 -28.79
C ASP A 251 -10.55 0.42 -28.27
N ALA A 252 -10.00 1.13 -27.29
CA ALA A 252 -8.86 0.65 -26.52
C ALA A 252 -9.38 -0.29 -25.42
N GLU A 253 -9.18 -1.59 -25.60
CA GLU A 253 -9.45 -2.57 -24.55
C GLU A 253 -8.30 -2.58 -23.53
N ILE A 254 -8.63 -2.36 -22.26
CA ILE A 254 -7.64 -2.37 -21.17
C ILE A 254 -8.04 -3.47 -20.19
N ASN A 255 -7.13 -4.42 -19.95
CA ASN A 255 -7.35 -5.48 -18.97
C ASN A 255 -6.80 -5.03 -17.61
N LEU A 256 -7.67 -4.90 -16.61
CA LEU A 256 -7.27 -4.54 -15.24
C LEU A 256 -7.45 -5.73 -14.28
N GLU A 257 -6.50 -5.87 -13.36
CA GLU A 257 -6.31 -7.03 -12.46
C GLU A 257 -6.56 -6.69 -10.97
N ARG A 258 -7.17 -5.53 -10.71
CA ARG A 258 -7.83 -5.08 -9.45
C ARG A 258 -9.15 -4.39 -9.82
N HIS A 259 -10.10 -4.27 -8.89
CA HIS A 259 -11.28 -3.38 -9.07
C HIS A 259 -10.81 -1.96 -9.43
N PRO A 260 -11.40 -1.30 -10.44
CA PRO A 260 -10.97 0.01 -10.87
C PRO A 260 -11.33 1.00 -9.78
N MET A 261 -10.31 1.67 -9.25
CA MET A 261 -10.53 2.86 -8.45
C MET A 261 -11.10 3.97 -9.34
N ASP A 262 -11.59 5.06 -8.74
CA ASP A 262 -12.08 6.22 -9.51
C ASP A 262 -11.01 6.84 -10.42
N PHE A 263 -9.75 6.45 -10.24
CA PHE A 263 -8.57 6.93 -10.93
C PHE A 263 -7.52 5.81 -11.10
N THR A 264 -6.93 5.70 -12.29
CA THR A 264 -5.71 4.92 -12.51
C THR A 264 -4.84 5.55 -13.61
N THR A 265 -3.54 5.36 -13.54
CA THR A 265 -2.57 5.90 -14.50
C THR A 265 -2.19 4.83 -15.53
N THR A 266 -2.04 5.20 -16.78
CA THR A 266 -1.46 4.37 -17.84
C THR A 266 -0.21 5.02 -18.41
N GLY A 267 0.58 4.29 -19.19
CA GLY A 267 1.73 4.86 -19.91
C GLY A 267 1.35 6.04 -20.82
N ASP A 268 0.10 6.09 -21.29
CA ASP A 268 -0.37 7.02 -22.32
C ASP A 268 -1.43 8.02 -21.81
N GLY A 269 -1.62 8.14 -20.49
CA GLY A 269 -2.58 9.07 -19.89
C GLY A 269 -3.29 8.54 -18.65
N LEU A 270 -4.35 9.22 -18.24
CA LEU A 270 -5.17 8.83 -17.09
C LEU A 270 -6.41 8.06 -17.54
N ILE A 271 -6.81 7.04 -16.80
CA ILE A 271 -8.14 6.48 -16.88
C ILE A 271 -8.88 6.89 -15.61
N ILE A 272 -10.08 7.42 -15.77
CA ILE A 272 -10.92 7.91 -14.69
C ILE A 272 -12.31 7.30 -14.78
N SER A 273 -12.96 7.10 -13.63
CA SER A 273 -14.36 6.69 -13.60
C SER A 273 -15.27 7.82 -14.09
N GLN A 274 -16.50 7.47 -14.50
CA GLN A 274 -17.54 8.45 -14.77
C GLN A 274 -17.79 9.40 -13.58
N LYS A 275 -17.68 8.89 -12.36
CA LYS A 275 -17.84 9.67 -11.14
C LYS A 275 -16.79 10.77 -11.04
N LEU A 276 -15.50 10.44 -11.24
CA LEU A 276 -14.43 11.44 -11.25
C LEU A 276 -14.60 12.43 -12.41
N LEU A 277 -14.94 11.95 -13.62
CA LEU A 277 -15.19 12.83 -14.77
C LEU A 277 -16.29 13.87 -14.47
N ARG A 278 -17.39 13.48 -13.82
CA ARG A 278 -18.46 14.41 -13.44
C ARG A 278 -18.00 15.49 -12.45
N VAL A 279 -17.05 15.17 -11.57
CA VAL A 279 -16.45 16.17 -10.68
C VAL A 279 -15.57 17.12 -11.49
N LEU A 280 -14.73 16.60 -12.38
CA LEU A 280 -13.87 17.43 -13.23
C LEU A 280 -14.69 18.38 -14.11
N LEU A 281 -15.72 17.89 -14.82
CA LEU A 281 -16.54 18.73 -15.72
C LEU A 281 -17.32 19.86 -15.00
N LYS A 282 -17.55 19.74 -13.69
CA LYS A 282 -18.16 20.83 -12.90
C LYS A 282 -17.17 21.92 -12.53
N HIS A 283 -15.90 21.57 -12.45
CA HIS A 283 -14.87 22.40 -11.84
C HIS A 283 -13.76 22.80 -12.81
N VAL A 284 -13.67 22.22 -13.99
CA VAL A 284 -12.61 22.43 -14.98
C VAL A 284 -13.24 22.94 -16.27
N ASN A 285 -12.58 23.88 -16.95
CA ASN A 285 -13.07 24.37 -18.24
C ASN A 285 -12.98 23.26 -19.30
N GLU A 286 -13.97 23.16 -20.19
CA GLU A 286 -13.98 22.14 -21.26
C GLU A 286 -12.75 22.20 -22.18
N ASN A 287 -12.04 23.32 -22.23
CA ASN A 287 -10.81 23.47 -23.02
C ASN A 287 -9.53 23.00 -22.30
N GLU A 288 -9.61 22.66 -21.01
CA GLU A 288 -8.45 22.21 -20.21
C GLU A 288 -8.27 20.68 -20.22
N ILE A 289 -9.35 19.95 -20.53
CA ILE A 289 -9.36 18.49 -20.57
C ILE A 289 -10.06 17.97 -21.82
N GLU A 290 -9.48 16.95 -22.42
CA GLU A 290 -10.15 16.11 -23.40
C GLU A 290 -10.39 14.73 -22.76
N TYR A 291 -11.46 14.05 -23.16
CA TYR A 291 -11.73 12.71 -22.66
C TYR A 291 -12.41 11.84 -23.72
N SER A 292 -12.12 10.54 -23.67
CA SER A 292 -12.71 9.53 -24.55
C SER A 292 -13.14 8.31 -23.75
N PRO A 293 -14.29 7.67 -24.08
CA PRO A 293 -14.72 6.47 -23.37
C PRO A 293 -13.71 5.33 -23.58
N VAL A 294 -13.55 4.48 -22.56
CA VAL A 294 -12.66 3.32 -22.58
C VAL A 294 -13.40 2.12 -22.00
N THR A 295 -13.27 0.97 -22.65
CA THR A 295 -13.78 -0.30 -22.12
C THR A 295 -12.69 -1.00 -21.33
N ILE A 296 -12.96 -1.21 -20.05
CA ILE A 296 -12.08 -2.01 -19.19
C ILE A 296 -12.61 -3.44 -19.15
N ILE A 297 -11.82 -4.39 -19.65
CA ILE A 297 -12.13 -5.82 -19.57
C ILE A 297 -12.22 -6.18 -18.08
N ASN A 298 -13.30 -6.86 -17.69
CA ASN A 298 -13.72 -7.25 -16.33
C ASN A 298 -14.59 -6.24 -15.56
N PHE A 299 -14.90 -5.06 -16.11
CA PHE A 299 -15.72 -4.03 -15.43
C PHE A 299 -16.82 -3.47 -16.34
N SER A 300 -17.62 -4.37 -16.93
CA SER A 300 -18.58 -4.03 -17.98
C SER A 300 -19.76 -3.13 -17.56
N GLU A 301 -19.98 -2.96 -16.25
CA GLU A 301 -21.10 -2.17 -15.73
C GLU A 301 -20.73 -0.71 -15.41
N GLU A 302 -19.44 -0.37 -15.37
CA GLU A 302 -18.96 0.98 -15.07
C GLU A 302 -18.33 1.65 -16.28
N GLU A 303 -18.69 2.91 -16.52
CA GLU A 303 -18.12 3.70 -17.62
C GLU A 303 -16.80 4.36 -17.17
N PHE A 304 -15.74 4.09 -17.93
CA PHE A 304 -14.43 4.70 -17.75
C PHE A 304 -14.09 5.59 -18.94
N TYR A 305 -13.22 6.56 -18.67
CA TYR A 305 -12.77 7.52 -19.67
C TYR A 305 -11.27 7.67 -19.59
N LYS A 306 -10.61 7.69 -20.74
CA LYS A 306 -9.25 8.20 -20.85
C LYS A 306 -9.32 9.72 -20.76
N LEU A 307 -8.67 10.30 -19.76
CA LEU A 307 -8.52 11.74 -19.60
C LEU A 307 -7.18 12.17 -20.20
N GLU A 308 -7.26 13.08 -21.15
CA GLU A 308 -6.12 13.72 -21.81
C GLU A 308 -6.04 15.17 -21.32
N ILE A 309 -4.96 15.48 -20.61
CA ILE A 309 -4.70 16.83 -20.11
C ILE A 309 -3.53 17.38 -20.90
N SER A 310 -3.70 18.59 -21.43
CA SER A 310 -2.63 19.26 -22.18
C SER A 310 -1.38 19.39 -21.29
N PRO A 311 -0.24 18.83 -21.70
CA PRO A 311 0.98 18.92 -20.92
C PRO A 311 1.48 20.37 -20.91
N ILE A 312 1.90 20.85 -19.75
CA ILE A 312 2.65 22.11 -19.64
C ILE A 312 4.13 21.75 -19.51
N ASN A 313 4.92 22.22 -20.46
CA ASN A 313 6.36 22.05 -20.48
C ASN A 313 7.06 23.26 -19.85
N ASP A 314 8.24 23.01 -19.28
CA ASP A 314 9.15 24.03 -18.74
C ASP A 314 8.48 25.00 -17.75
N CYS A 315 7.50 24.55 -16.95
CA CYS A 315 6.81 25.39 -15.97
C CYS A 315 7.41 25.30 -14.56
N LEU A 316 8.52 24.57 -14.40
CA LEU A 316 9.28 24.57 -13.15
C LEU A 316 10.36 25.65 -13.15
N ASP A 317 10.49 26.36 -12.03
CA ASP A 317 11.69 27.10 -11.71
C ASP A 317 12.78 26.08 -11.31
N HIS A 318 13.61 25.70 -12.28
CA HIS A 318 14.66 24.70 -12.07
C HIS A 318 15.75 25.14 -11.09
N GLU A 319 15.92 26.45 -10.87
CA GLU A 319 16.92 26.97 -9.92
C GLU A 319 16.42 26.84 -8.48
N LYS A 320 15.12 27.06 -8.25
CA LYS A 320 14.51 26.96 -6.92
C LYS A 320 13.98 25.56 -6.60
N THR A 321 13.68 24.75 -7.61
CA THR A 321 13.20 23.38 -7.40
C THR A 321 14.34 22.48 -6.93
N THR A 322 14.19 21.87 -5.74
CA THR A 322 15.21 20.97 -5.18
C THR A 322 14.98 19.53 -5.63
N TRP A 323 15.99 18.95 -6.28
CA TRP A 323 15.96 17.58 -6.81
C TRP A 323 16.82 16.65 -5.95
N PHE A 324 16.27 15.52 -5.49
CA PHE A 324 17.03 14.46 -4.82
C PHE A 324 17.13 13.22 -5.72
N GLY A 325 18.36 12.78 -6.03
CA GLY A 325 18.64 11.52 -6.72
C GLY A 325 18.19 11.43 -8.18
N ARG A 326 18.27 10.22 -8.76
CA ARG A 326 17.76 9.89 -10.12
C ARG A 326 16.25 9.59 -10.13
N LYS A 327 15.66 9.25 -8.99
CA LYS A 327 14.20 9.05 -8.81
C LYS A 327 13.64 10.25 -8.07
N ILE A 328 12.56 10.82 -8.58
CA ILE A 328 12.11 12.14 -8.12
C ILE A 328 11.47 12.01 -6.76
N ARG A 329 12.16 12.56 -5.76
CA ARG A 329 11.52 13.13 -4.58
C ARG A 329 11.82 14.61 -4.61
N ALA A 330 10.90 15.40 -5.15
CA ALA A 330 10.99 16.85 -5.11
C ALA A 330 10.37 17.31 -3.79
N LYS A 331 11.20 17.82 -2.89
CA LYS A 331 10.74 18.32 -1.59
C LYS A 331 10.13 19.72 -1.71
N ASN A 332 10.68 20.51 -2.64
CA ASN A 332 10.28 21.89 -2.93
C ASN A 332 10.12 22.01 -4.45
N ILE A 333 8.89 21.92 -4.96
CA ILE A 333 8.58 22.16 -6.38
C ILE A 333 8.15 23.62 -6.50
N VAL A 334 8.89 24.40 -7.29
CA VAL A 334 8.59 25.81 -7.52
C VAL A 334 8.16 25.99 -8.96
N PHE A 335 7.00 26.59 -9.18
CA PHE A 335 6.45 26.82 -10.52
C PHE A 335 6.77 28.23 -11.03
N ASP A 336 7.13 28.35 -12.30
CA ASP A 336 7.16 29.61 -13.02
C ASP A 336 5.73 30.01 -13.43
N ARG A 337 5.10 30.85 -12.60
CA ARG A 337 3.73 31.33 -12.81
C ARG A 337 3.53 32.04 -14.14
N SER A 338 4.57 32.65 -14.72
CA SER A 338 4.44 33.32 -16.02
C SER A 338 4.10 32.35 -17.16
N ARG A 339 4.31 31.05 -16.94
CA ARG A 339 4.09 29.98 -17.91
C ARG A 339 2.83 29.17 -17.66
N ILE A 340 2.13 29.41 -16.55
CA ILE A 340 0.91 28.68 -16.16
C ILE A 340 -0.28 29.61 -16.30
N GLN A 341 -0.99 29.54 -17.44
CA GLN A 341 -2.16 30.38 -17.71
C GLN A 341 -3.42 29.81 -17.06
N HIS A 342 -3.52 29.92 -15.72
CA HIS A 342 -4.68 29.56 -14.90
C HIS A 342 -5.41 28.21 -15.16
N PRO A 343 -4.73 27.11 -15.56
CA PRO A 343 -5.39 25.81 -15.58
C PRO A 343 -5.78 25.40 -14.15
N ARG A 344 -6.97 24.84 -13.98
CA ARG A 344 -7.39 24.20 -12.73
C ARG A 344 -6.83 22.79 -12.61
N ILE A 345 -6.42 22.20 -13.73
CA ILE A 345 -5.71 20.93 -13.83
C ILE A 345 -4.68 20.99 -14.96
N PHE A 346 -3.46 20.52 -14.71
CA PHE A 346 -2.46 20.34 -15.76
C PHE A 346 -1.53 19.16 -15.47
N LEU A 347 -0.99 18.58 -16.55
CA LEU A 347 0.02 17.53 -16.50
C LEU A 347 1.40 18.18 -16.63
N LEU A 348 2.27 17.93 -15.65
CA LEU A 348 3.67 18.33 -15.74
C LEU A 348 4.45 17.33 -16.60
N ALA A 349 4.80 17.73 -17.83
CA ALA A 349 5.60 16.90 -18.74
C ALA A 349 7.08 17.28 -18.67
N GLU A 350 7.71 16.98 -17.53
CA GLU A 350 9.16 17.16 -17.36
C GLU A 350 9.89 15.88 -17.73
N LYS A 351 11.05 15.98 -18.40
CA LYS A 351 11.83 14.81 -18.89
C LYS A 351 12.15 13.74 -17.83
N LYS A 352 12.00 14.06 -16.53
CA LYS A 352 12.23 13.18 -15.39
C LYS A 352 10.91 12.63 -14.81
N ILE A 353 9.84 13.43 -14.81
CA ILE A 353 8.60 13.18 -14.05
C ILE A 353 7.58 12.58 -15.01
N HIS A 354 7.24 11.30 -14.84
CA HIS A 354 6.29 10.61 -15.73
C HIS A 354 4.87 11.18 -15.63
N MET A 355 4.44 11.55 -14.42
CA MET A 355 3.22 12.33 -14.17
C MET A 355 3.38 13.17 -12.90
N LEU A 356 2.80 14.38 -12.92
CA LEU A 356 2.34 15.10 -11.74
C LEU A 356 1.11 15.89 -12.17
N PHE A 357 -0.02 15.70 -11.47
CA PHE A 357 -1.22 16.50 -11.73
C PHE A 357 -1.30 17.63 -10.72
N TYR A 358 -1.43 18.84 -11.23
CA TYR A 358 -1.90 19.96 -10.42
C TYR A 358 -3.41 19.87 -10.24
N VAL A 359 -3.91 20.26 -9.06
CA VAL A 359 -5.30 20.69 -8.88
C VAL A 359 -5.37 21.97 -8.05
N SER A 360 -6.32 22.84 -8.39
CA SER A 360 -6.63 24.04 -7.60
C SER A 360 -7.27 23.67 -6.26
N ALA A 361 -7.21 24.56 -5.27
CA ALA A 361 -7.75 24.33 -3.93
C ALA A 361 -9.26 23.99 -3.92
N ASP A 362 -10.05 24.66 -4.77
CA ASP A 362 -11.48 24.39 -4.91
C ASP A 362 -11.75 23.03 -5.56
N LEU A 363 -10.95 22.63 -6.56
CA LEU A 363 -11.05 21.31 -7.17
C LEU A 363 -10.63 20.22 -6.19
N LYS A 364 -9.56 20.41 -5.41
CA LYS A 364 -9.17 19.51 -4.33
C LYS A 364 -10.34 19.25 -3.37
N LYS A 365 -10.95 20.33 -2.87
CA LYS A 365 -12.09 20.22 -1.95
C LYS A 365 -13.24 19.42 -2.57
N ALA A 366 -13.57 19.70 -3.83
CA ALA A 366 -14.62 18.96 -4.55
C ALA A 366 -14.29 17.47 -4.71
N LEU A 367 -13.02 17.12 -4.95
CA LEU A 367 -12.57 15.73 -5.04
C LEU A 367 -12.67 15.00 -3.69
N GLU A 368 -12.27 15.66 -2.59
CA GLU A 368 -12.38 15.13 -1.22
C GLU A 368 -13.84 14.91 -0.81
N GLU A 369 -14.72 15.89 -1.09
CA GLU A 369 -16.16 15.80 -0.80
C GLU A 369 -16.88 14.73 -1.63
N SER A 370 -16.34 14.40 -2.82
CA SER A 370 -16.92 13.39 -3.71
C SER A 370 -16.48 11.96 -3.39
N LEU A 371 -15.67 11.76 -2.35
CA LEU A 371 -15.16 10.45 -1.91
C LEU A 371 -14.53 9.67 -3.08
N ILE A 372 -13.70 10.34 -3.88
CA ILE A 372 -12.98 9.73 -5.00
C ILE A 372 -11.95 8.74 -4.45
N THR A 373 -12.01 7.49 -4.93
CA THR A 373 -11.11 6.41 -4.49
C THR A 373 -9.81 6.37 -5.31
N GLY A 374 -8.73 5.85 -4.73
CA GLY A 374 -7.46 5.62 -5.44
C GLY A 374 -6.63 6.86 -5.73
N MET A 375 -6.90 7.98 -5.05
CA MET A 375 -6.20 9.24 -5.25
C MET A 375 -5.63 9.75 -3.93
N THR A 376 -4.34 10.08 -3.92
CA THR A 376 -3.68 10.78 -2.81
C THR A 376 -3.35 12.20 -3.25
N LEU A 377 -3.89 13.17 -2.53
CA LEU A 377 -3.60 14.58 -2.74
C LEU A 377 -2.56 15.04 -1.72
N SER A 378 -1.41 15.48 -2.21
CA SER A 378 -0.33 16.00 -1.38
C SER A 378 -0.25 17.51 -1.58
N ALA A 379 -0.14 18.25 -0.47
CA ALA A 379 0.24 19.64 -0.55
C ALA A 379 1.66 19.71 -1.14
N ILE A 380 1.82 20.45 -2.22
CA ILE A 380 3.13 20.84 -2.69
C ILE A 380 3.40 22.17 -2.01
N GLU A 381 4.47 22.24 -1.21
CA GLU A 381 4.98 23.54 -0.75
C GLU A 381 5.49 24.31 -1.96
N THR A 382 4.58 25.06 -2.58
CA THR A 382 4.92 26.02 -3.60
C THR A 382 5.36 27.28 -2.87
N SER A 383 6.66 27.53 -2.78
CA SER A 383 7.11 28.89 -2.58
C SER A 383 6.82 29.66 -3.87
N PHE A 384 6.07 30.74 -3.75
CA PHE A 384 5.78 31.66 -4.86
C PHE A 384 6.78 32.80 -4.88
#